data_AF-A0A520M8S2-F1
#
_entry.id   AF-A0A520M8S2-F1
#
_cell.length_a   1.000
_cell.length_b   1.000
_cell.length_c   1.000
_cell.angle_alpha   90.00
_cell.angle_beta   90.00
_cell.angle_gamma   90.00
#
_symmetry.space_group_name_H-M   'P 1'
#
loop_
_entity.id
_entity.type
_entity.pdbx_description
1 polymer ?
#
loop_
_entity_poly.entity_id
_entity_poly.type
_entity_poly.pdbx_seq_one_letter_code
_entity_poly.pdbx_strand_id
1 'polypeptide(L)'
;KDPIALLMKQALDGVVSLPWTLMLDKWRSGVFTGEITEDNLNSSWWELREKYQGITSPMQRGEEYFDPGAKYHIPGNTPYTRYYLAKIMQYQFHESLCNEMGFEGALHECSIYNNPEAGIKIRNMLALGQSKPWQDAFEALTGDRALSGRSILNYYKPLQDWLEKENQGRSCGWE
;
A
#
# COMPACT_ATOMS: atom_id res chain seq x y z
N LYS A 1 3.39 -25.87 -7.14
CA LYS A 1 2.32 -25.87 -6.10
C LYS A 1 1.42 -24.69 -6.42
N ASP A 2 0.10 -24.82 -6.24
CA ASP A 2 -0.83 -23.72 -6.44
C ASP A 2 -0.46 -22.51 -5.56
N PRO A 3 -0.16 -21.32 -6.13
CA PRO A 3 0.28 -20.15 -5.36
C PRO A 3 -0.86 -19.42 -4.65
N ILE A 4 -2.14 -19.77 -4.91
CA ILE A 4 -3.29 -19.00 -4.43
C ILE A 4 -3.33 -18.86 -2.92
N ALA A 5 -3.09 -19.92 -2.15
CA ALA A 5 -3.09 -19.84 -0.69
C ALA A 5 -1.97 -18.92 -0.15
N LEU A 6 -0.79 -18.95 -0.78
CA LEU A 6 0.33 -18.08 -0.42
C LEU A 6 -0.01 -16.62 -0.74
N LEU A 7 -0.47 -16.36 -1.98
CA LEU A 7 -0.81 -15.02 -2.43
C LEU A 7 -1.98 -14.44 -1.62
N MET A 8 -2.99 -15.24 -1.28
CA MET A 8 -4.10 -14.82 -0.42
C MET A 8 -3.58 -14.36 0.94
N LYS A 9 -2.73 -15.17 1.59
CA LYS A 9 -2.11 -14.80 2.86
C LYS A 9 -1.30 -13.51 2.73
N GLN A 10 -0.53 -13.35 1.65
CA GLN A 10 0.24 -12.13 1.41
C GLN A 10 -0.65 -10.93 1.11
N ALA A 11 -1.78 -11.10 0.43
CA ALA A 11 -2.71 -10.01 0.09
C ALA A 11 -3.44 -9.47 1.33
N LEU A 12 -3.76 -10.34 2.31
CA LEU A 12 -4.34 -9.93 3.59
C LEU A 12 -3.44 -8.94 4.36
N ASP A 13 -2.12 -9.04 4.20
CA ASP A 13 -1.17 -8.08 4.80
C ASP A 13 -0.81 -6.93 3.83
N GLY A 14 -0.57 -7.26 2.57
CA GLY A 14 -0.08 -6.33 1.56
C GLY A 14 -1.15 -5.41 0.95
N VAL A 15 -2.26 -5.99 0.48
CA VAL A 15 -3.29 -5.27 -0.28
C VAL A 15 -4.33 -4.66 0.66
N VAL A 16 -4.83 -5.43 1.63
CA VAL A 16 -5.88 -4.98 2.57
C VAL A 16 -5.42 -3.81 3.44
N SER A 17 -4.11 -3.68 3.68
CA SER A 17 -3.56 -2.55 4.46
C SER A 17 -3.46 -1.24 3.67
N LEU A 18 -3.48 -1.27 2.33
CA LEU A 18 -3.33 -0.06 1.51
C LEU A 18 -4.43 0.97 1.77
N PRO A 19 -5.73 0.62 1.72
CA PRO A 19 -6.78 1.61 1.95
C PRO A 19 -6.79 2.13 3.38
N TRP A 20 -6.45 1.29 4.38
CA TRP A 20 -6.24 1.71 5.77
C TRP A 20 -5.15 2.79 5.88
N THR A 21 -3.98 2.54 5.27
CA THR A 21 -2.86 3.49 5.34
C THR A 21 -3.18 4.82 4.67
N LEU A 22 -3.93 4.79 3.56
CA LEU A 22 -4.38 5.97 2.83
C LEU A 22 -5.41 6.78 3.63
N MET A 23 -6.46 6.12 4.14
CA MET A 23 -7.55 6.82 4.82
C MET A 23 -7.07 7.49 6.11
N LEU A 24 -6.15 6.86 6.84
CA LEU A 24 -5.62 7.42 8.08
C LEU A 24 -4.87 8.73 7.83
N ASP A 25 -4.01 8.78 6.81
CA ASP A 25 -3.26 10.00 6.52
C ASP A 25 -4.14 11.07 5.86
N LYS A 26 -5.17 10.67 5.08
CA LYS A 26 -6.22 11.59 4.61
C LYS A 26 -6.97 12.26 5.76
N TRP A 27 -7.38 11.48 6.77
CA TRP A 27 -8.04 12.02 7.95
C TRP A 27 -7.16 13.05 8.66
N ARG A 28 -5.88 12.72 8.89
CA ARG A 28 -4.93 13.66 9.51
C ARG A 28 -4.72 14.92 8.68
N SER A 29 -4.59 14.77 7.36
CA SER A 29 -4.46 15.91 6.45
C SER A 29 -5.68 16.81 6.56
N GLY A 30 -6.89 16.25 6.58
CA GLY A 30 -8.14 17.02 6.73
C GLY A 30 -8.19 17.78 8.05
N VAL A 31 -7.73 17.18 9.14
CA VAL A 31 -7.59 17.88 10.45
C VAL A 31 -6.59 19.03 10.34
N PHE A 32 -5.41 18.81 9.75
CA PHE A 32 -4.37 19.83 9.64
C PHE A 32 -4.72 20.98 8.69
N THR A 33 -5.52 20.73 7.66
CA THR A 33 -6.00 21.76 6.73
C THR A 33 -7.26 22.47 7.21
N GLY A 34 -7.90 21.98 8.29
CA GLY A 34 -9.15 22.51 8.83
C GLY A 34 -10.40 22.07 8.04
N GLU A 35 -10.28 21.12 7.11
CA GLU A 35 -11.43 20.48 6.45
C GLU A 35 -12.22 19.60 7.43
N ILE A 36 -11.52 18.95 8.36
CA ILE A 36 -12.09 18.25 9.52
C ILE A 36 -11.90 19.15 10.73
N THR A 37 -13.01 19.48 11.37
CA THR A 37 -13.11 20.33 12.56
C THR A 37 -13.22 19.48 13.83
N GLU A 38 -13.13 20.11 15.00
CA GLU A 38 -13.33 19.43 16.29
C GLU A 38 -14.71 18.77 16.41
N ASP A 39 -15.73 19.34 15.75
CA ASP A 39 -17.12 18.87 15.80
C ASP A 39 -17.39 17.63 14.92
N ASN A 40 -16.41 17.15 14.13
CA ASN A 40 -16.60 16.01 13.24
C ASN A 40 -15.37 15.09 13.14
N LEU A 41 -14.52 15.06 14.18
CA LEU A 41 -13.33 14.23 14.22
C LEU A 41 -13.66 12.74 14.07
N ASN A 42 -14.71 12.28 14.75
CA ASN A 42 -15.02 10.86 14.83
C ASN A 42 -15.89 10.39 13.67
N SER A 43 -16.91 11.16 13.28
CA SER A 43 -17.74 10.88 12.10
C SER A 43 -16.90 10.82 10.83
N SER A 44 -16.05 11.82 10.57
CA SER A 44 -15.17 11.83 9.40
C SER A 44 -14.20 10.63 9.35
N TRP A 45 -13.76 10.14 10.51
CA TRP A 45 -12.96 8.93 10.60
C TRP A 45 -13.72 7.71 10.10
N TRP A 46 -14.96 7.53 10.55
CA TRP A 46 -15.82 6.41 10.12
C TRP A 46 -16.29 6.53 8.68
N GLU A 47 -16.60 7.73 8.19
CA GLU A 47 -16.89 8.00 6.77
C GLU A 47 -15.72 7.58 5.88
N LEU A 48 -14.48 7.91 6.27
CA LEU A 48 -13.29 7.51 5.53
C LEU A 48 -13.03 6.00 5.61
N ARG A 49 -13.31 5.36 6.75
CA ARG A 49 -13.20 3.90 6.91
C ARG A 49 -14.18 3.15 6.03
N GLU A 50 -15.43 3.60 5.99
CA GLU A 50 -16.46 3.04 5.12
C GLU A 50 -16.08 3.27 3.66
N LYS A 51 -15.79 4.51 3.26
CA LYS A 51 -15.43 4.85 1.88
C LYS A 51 -14.25 4.05 1.32
N TYR A 52 -13.18 3.88 2.10
CA TYR A 52 -11.95 3.26 1.60
C TYR A 52 -11.83 1.76 1.92
N GLN A 53 -12.51 1.26 2.96
CA GLN A 53 -12.38 -0.14 3.39
C GLN A 53 -13.68 -0.93 3.40
N GLY A 54 -14.84 -0.29 3.32
CA GLY A 54 -16.14 -0.95 3.50
C GLY A 54 -16.36 -1.44 4.93
N ILE A 55 -15.78 -0.73 5.91
CA ILE A 55 -15.84 -1.11 7.32
C ILE A 55 -16.55 -0.02 8.10
N THR A 56 -17.65 -0.38 8.75
CA THR A 56 -18.38 0.46 9.70
C THR A 56 -18.18 0.02 11.15
N SER A 57 -18.64 0.83 12.09
CA SER A 57 -18.62 0.51 13.51
C SER A 57 -19.73 -0.49 13.84
N PRO A 58 -19.49 -1.49 14.72
CA PRO A 58 -20.54 -2.41 15.16
C PRO A 58 -21.62 -1.75 16.04
N MET A 59 -21.40 -0.51 16.46
CA MET A 59 -22.30 0.29 17.30
C MET A 59 -22.20 1.76 16.94
N GLN A 60 -23.21 2.56 17.27
CA GLN A 60 -23.18 4.01 17.03
C GLN A 60 -22.00 4.66 17.79
N ARG A 61 -21.24 5.51 17.09
CA ARG A 61 -20.09 6.25 17.62
C ARG A 61 -20.30 7.74 17.37
N GLY A 62 -20.69 8.49 18.39
CA GLY A 62 -20.81 9.94 18.31
C GLY A 62 -19.46 10.66 18.47
N GLU A 63 -19.51 11.99 18.56
CA GLU A 63 -18.33 12.86 18.70
C GLU A 63 -17.81 12.95 20.14
N GLU A 64 -18.51 12.35 21.11
CA GLU A 64 -17.99 12.13 22.46
C GLU A 64 -16.80 11.15 22.50
N TYR A 65 -16.53 10.47 21.38
CA TYR A 65 -15.43 9.54 21.22
C TYR A 65 -14.31 10.10 20.33
N PHE A 66 -13.12 9.54 20.52
CA PHE A 66 -11.96 9.81 19.66
C PHE A 66 -11.32 8.49 19.18
N ASP A 67 -12.04 7.75 18.32
CA ASP A 67 -11.55 6.51 17.69
C ASP A 67 -10.18 6.63 17.03
N PRO A 68 -9.89 7.68 16.22
CA PRO A 68 -8.56 7.82 15.64
C PRO A 68 -7.45 7.81 16.71
N GLY A 69 -7.72 8.32 17.91
CA GLY A 69 -6.78 8.30 19.04
C GLY A 69 -6.38 6.90 19.53
N ALA A 70 -7.18 5.87 19.27
CA ALA A 70 -6.85 4.49 19.64
C ALA A 70 -5.72 3.89 18.77
N LYS A 71 -5.38 4.53 17.64
CA LYS A 71 -4.28 4.10 16.78
C LYS A 71 -3.00 4.84 17.14
N TYR A 72 -2.04 4.14 17.77
CA TYR A 72 -0.72 4.65 18.22
C TYR A 72 -0.11 5.82 17.42
N HIS A 73 -0.08 5.73 16.09
CA HIS A 73 0.53 6.74 15.23
C HIS A 73 -0.18 8.10 15.23
N ILE A 74 -1.49 8.15 15.56
CA ILE A 74 -2.26 9.38 15.69
C ILE A 74 -1.80 10.19 16.92
N PRO A 75 -1.92 9.72 18.18
CA PRO A 75 -1.43 10.47 19.33
C PRO A 75 0.10 10.59 19.35
N GLY A 76 0.81 9.65 18.72
CA GLY A 76 2.27 9.74 18.52
C GLY A 76 2.71 10.71 17.41
N ASN A 77 1.78 11.48 16.82
CA ASN A 77 2.01 12.44 15.73
C ASN A 77 2.94 11.93 14.61
N THR A 78 2.77 10.68 14.22
CA THR A 78 3.75 9.98 13.39
C THR A 78 3.18 9.79 11.97
N PRO A 79 3.73 10.43 10.91
CA PRO A 79 3.23 10.33 9.52
C PRO A 79 2.97 8.89 9.08
N TYR A 80 1.80 8.62 8.49
CA TYR A 80 1.39 7.26 8.11
C TYR A 80 1.50 7.01 6.60
N THR A 81 1.45 8.08 5.79
CA THR A 81 1.71 8.04 4.33
C THR A 81 2.98 7.27 3.97
N ARG A 82 4.01 7.28 4.84
CA ARG A 82 5.23 6.50 4.63
C ARG A 82 4.99 5.00 4.41
N TYR A 83 3.97 4.40 5.05
CA TYR A 83 3.65 2.98 4.87
C TYR A 83 2.96 2.73 3.52
N TYR A 84 2.09 3.66 3.09
CA TYR A 84 1.42 3.60 1.79
C TYR A 84 2.44 3.69 0.65
N LEU A 85 3.31 4.71 0.68
CA LEU A 85 4.33 4.92 -0.34
C LEU A 85 5.37 3.80 -0.34
N ALA A 86 5.84 3.35 0.82
CA ALA A 86 6.78 2.25 0.91
C ALA A 86 6.22 0.95 0.31
N LYS A 87 4.93 0.66 0.49
CA LYS A 87 4.31 -0.52 -0.12
C LYS A 87 4.29 -0.40 -1.64
N ILE A 88 3.91 0.75 -2.21
CA ILE A 88 3.95 0.97 -3.67
C ILE A 88 5.38 0.82 -4.21
N MET A 89 6.35 1.49 -3.58
CA MET A 89 7.76 1.44 -3.96
C MET A 89 8.33 0.02 -3.86
N GLN A 90 7.94 -0.75 -2.84
CA GLN A 90 8.40 -2.13 -2.65
C GLN A 90 8.13 -3.00 -3.89
N TYR A 91 6.90 -2.96 -4.43
CA TYR A 91 6.58 -3.76 -5.62
C TYR A 91 7.22 -3.21 -6.89
N GLN A 92 7.33 -1.88 -7.04
CA GLN A 92 8.03 -1.29 -8.20
C GLN A 92 9.52 -1.62 -8.19
N PHE A 93 10.16 -1.61 -7.02
CA PHE A 93 11.55 -2.05 -6.85
C PHE A 93 11.71 -3.52 -7.20
N HIS A 94 10.85 -4.38 -6.65
CA HIS A 94 10.89 -5.82 -6.93
C HIS A 94 10.70 -6.10 -8.42
N GLU A 95 9.68 -5.52 -9.06
CA GLU A 95 9.44 -5.70 -10.50
C GLU A 95 10.61 -5.21 -11.36
N SER A 96 11.15 -4.02 -11.08
CA SER A 96 12.29 -3.51 -11.85
C SER A 96 13.53 -4.39 -11.74
N LEU A 97 13.80 -4.93 -10.54
CA LEU A 97 14.92 -5.84 -10.32
C LEU A 97 14.71 -7.19 -11.00
N CYS A 98 13.49 -7.73 -10.97
CA CYS A 98 13.15 -8.96 -11.70
C CYS A 98 13.33 -8.77 -13.22
N ASN A 99 12.90 -7.62 -13.74
CA ASN A 99 13.07 -7.29 -15.16
C ASN A 99 14.55 -7.12 -15.53
N GLU A 100 15.36 -6.49 -14.68
CA GLU A 100 16.80 -6.34 -14.87
C GLU A 100 17.50 -7.70 -15.02
N MET A 101 17.05 -8.68 -14.25
CA MET A 101 17.58 -10.05 -14.30
C MET A 101 17.10 -10.85 -15.51
N GLY A 102 16.20 -10.30 -16.32
CA GLY A 102 15.52 -11.04 -17.40
C GLY A 102 14.65 -12.18 -16.87
N PHE A 103 14.09 -12.05 -15.66
CA PHE A 103 13.21 -13.08 -15.11
C PHE A 103 11.91 -13.18 -15.92
N GLU A 104 11.61 -14.40 -16.38
CA GLU A 104 10.34 -14.73 -17.04
C GLU A 104 9.46 -15.53 -16.09
N GLY A 105 8.20 -15.12 -15.91
CA GLY A 105 7.25 -15.82 -15.06
C GLY A 105 6.35 -14.88 -14.26
N ALA A 106 5.61 -15.45 -13.30
CA ALA A 106 4.78 -14.65 -12.41
C ALA A 106 5.66 -13.89 -11.41
N LEU A 107 5.43 -12.58 -11.24
CA LEU A 107 6.31 -11.71 -10.47
C LEU A 107 6.52 -12.15 -9.01
N HIS A 108 5.54 -12.82 -8.41
CA HIS A 108 5.64 -13.36 -7.04
C HIS A 108 6.60 -14.56 -6.91
N GLU A 109 7.01 -15.18 -8.01
CA GLU A 109 7.98 -16.28 -8.03
C GLU A 109 9.43 -15.77 -8.21
N CYS A 110 9.61 -14.54 -8.66
CA CYS A 110 10.91 -13.94 -8.84
C CYS A 110 11.67 -13.84 -7.50
N SER A 111 12.95 -14.21 -7.53
CA SER A 111 13.88 -14.04 -6.41
C SER A 111 15.16 -13.38 -6.89
N ILE A 112 15.51 -12.25 -6.28
CA ILE A 112 16.76 -11.53 -6.54
C ILE A 112 17.98 -12.13 -5.82
N TYR A 113 17.80 -13.29 -5.17
CA TYR A 113 18.86 -13.95 -4.42
C TYR A 113 20.04 -14.33 -5.32
N ASN A 114 21.26 -14.07 -4.85
CA ASN A 114 22.50 -14.39 -5.54
C ASN A 114 22.61 -13.78 -6.96
N ASN A 115 21.95 -12.64 -7.21
CA ASN A 115 22.08 -11.90 -8.46
C ASN A 115 22.97 -10.64 -8.28
N PRO A 116 24.18 -10.60 -8.86
CA PRO A 116 25.08 -9.47 -8.72
C PRO A 116 24.53 -8.17 -9.31
N GLU A 117 23.84 -8.24 -10.45
CA GLU A 117 23.31 -7.07 -11.17
C GLU A 117 22.19 -6.37 -10.37
N ALA A 118 21.23 -7.14 -9.85
CA ALA A 118 20.22 -6.64 -8.93
C ALA A 118 20.87 -5.99 -7.70
N GLY A 119 21.92 -6.62 -7.15
CA GLY A 119 22.68 -6.07 -6.04
C GLY A 119 23.38 -4.75 -6.36
N ILE A 120 23.97 -4.61 -7.56
CA ILE A 120 24.59 -3.37 -8.04
C ILE A 120 23.53 -2.26 -8.10
N LYS A 121 22.37 -2.54 -8.71
CA LYS A 121 21.29 -1.55 -8.87
C LYS A 121 20.77 -1.04 -7.53
N ILE A 122 20.51 -1.95 -6.58
CA ILE A 122 20.09 -1.58 -5.22
C ILE A 122 21.17 -0.75 -4.52
N ARG A 123 22.45 -1.16 -4.57
CA ARG A 123 23.54 -0.42 -3.93
C ARG A 123 23.71 0.99 -4.51
N ASN A 124 23.61 1.13 -5.82
CA ASN A 124 23.71 2.44 -6.48
C ASN A 124 22.60 3.39 -6.00
N MET A 125 21.36 2.92 -5.93
CA MET A 125 20.25 3.71 -5.38
C MET A 125 20.48 4.04 -3.91
N LEU A 126 20.82 3.06 -3.07
CA LEU A 126 21.02 3.28 -1.63
C LEU A 126 22.19 4.20 -1.31
N ALA A 127 23.26 4.17 -2.11
CA ALA A 127 24.44 5.02 -1.93
C ALA A 127 24.13 6.52 -2.10
N LEU A 128 23.05 6.87 -2.80
CA LEU A 128 22.61 8.27 -2.92
C LEU A 128 22.11 8.85 -1.59
N GLY A 129 21.56 8.01 -0.71
CA GLY A 129 20.99 8.44 0.56
C GLY A 129 20.00 9.60 0.38
N GLN A 130 20.18 10.68 1.14
CA GLN A 130 19.39 11.92 1.01
C GLN A 130 20.12 13.02 0.22
N SER A 131 21.19 12.69 -0.51
CA SER A 131 21.97 13.68 -1.28
C SER A 131 21.29 14.14 -2.58
N LYS A 132 20.25 13.42 -3.01
CA LYS A 132 19.46 13.68 -4.21
C LYS A 132 17.97 13.71 -3.89
N PRO A 133 17.15 14.40 -4.70
CA PRO A 133 15.69 14.21 -4.69
C PRO A 133 15.35 12.73 -4.76
N TRP A 134 14.33 12.29 -3.99
CA TRP A 134 13.98 10.88 -3.91
C TRP A 134 13.59 10.30 -5.27
N GLN A 135 13.04 11.11 -6.19
CA GLN A 135 12.69 10.71 -7.54
C GLN A 135 13.91 10.28 -8.35
N ASP A 136 15.06 10.93 -8.15
CA ASP A 136 16.30 10.58 -8.84
C ASP A 136 16.84 9.24 -8.33
N ALA A 137 16.75 9.01 -7.02
CA ALA A 137 17.11 7.71 -6.42
C ALA A 137 16.14 6.61 -6.85
N PHE A 138 14.85 6.92 -6.90
CA PHE A 138 13.80 6.01 -7.36
C PHE A 138 14.03 5.61 -8.82
N GLU A 139 14.26 6.57 -9.71
CA GLU A 139 14.56 6.37 -11.13
C GLU A 139 15.84 5.56 -11.35
N ALA A 140 16.88 5.78 -10.54
CA ALA A 140 18.13 5.01 -10.62
C ALA A 140 17.90 3.50 -10.40
N LEU A 141 16.88 3.11 -9.63
CA LEU A 141 16.51 1.72 -9.40
C LEU A 141 15.44 1.22 -10.36
N THR A 142 14.41 2.02 -10.63
CA THR A 142 13.21 1.56 -11.35
C THR A 142 13.24 1.85 -12.84
N GLY A 143 13.97 2.89 -13.26
CA GLY A 143 13.88 3.49 -14.59
C GLY A 143 12.70 4.46 -14.75
N ASP A 144 11.88 4.66 -13.72
CA ASP A 144 10.70 5.53 -13.73
C ASP A 144 10.82 6.60 -12.64
N ARG A 145 10.25 7.80 -12.86
CA ARG A 145 10.15 8.84 -11.82
C ARG A 145 8.82 8.82 -11.06
N ALA A 146 7.84 8.07 -11.55
CA ALA A 146 6.48 8.08 -11.04
C ALA A 146 6.17 6.83 -10.21
N LEU A 147 5.40 7.03 -9.12
CA LEU A 147 4.83 5.93 -8.38
C LEU A 147 3.65 5.33 -9.15
N SER A 148 3.55 4.00 -9.12
CA SER A 148 2.53 3.24 -9.84
C SER A 148 2.08 2.03 -9.04
N GLY A 149 0.76 1.87 -8.90
CA GLY A 149 0.16 0.67 -8.31
C GLY A 149 0.22 -0.57 -9.21
N ARG A 150 0.69 -0.43 -10.46
CA ARG A 150 0.72 -1.53 -11.45
C ARG A 150 1.52 -2.74 -10.97
N SER A 151 2.67 -2.53 -10.34
CA SER A 151 3.53 -3.63 -9.87
C SER A 151 2.86 -4.46 -8.76
N ILE A 152 2.01 -3.84 -7.94
CA ILE A 152 1.18 -4.56 -6.96
C ILE A 152 0.21 -5.50 -7.70
N LEU A 153 -0.50 -4.97 -8.71
CA LEU A 153 -1.44 -5.76 -9.51
C LEU A 153 -0.73 -6.91 -10.23
N ASN A 154 0.44 -6.66 -10.82
CA ASN A 154 1.23 -7.68 -11.50
C ASN A 154 1.70 -8.78 -10.54
N TYR A 155 2.11 -8.43 -9.32
CA TYR A 155 2.51 -9.38 -8.30
C TYR A 155 1.35 -10.32 -7.92
N TYR A 156 0.15 -9.76 -7.73
CA TYR A 156 -1.04 -10.52 -7.30
C TYR A 156 -1.90 -11.03 -8.47
N LYS A 157 -1.47 -10.90 -9.73
CA LYS A 157 -2.28 -11.23 -10.90
C LYS A 157 -2.92 -12.63 -10.83
N PRO A 158 -2.20 -13.71 -10.46
CA PRO A 158 -2.81 -15.04 -10.34
C PRO A 158 -3.94 -15.11 -9.28
N LEU A 159 -3.77 -14.39 -8.17
CA LEU A 159 -4.80 -14.30 -7.13
C LEU A 159 -6.00 -13.48 -7.62
N GLN A 160 -5.76 -12.37 -8.32
CA GLN A 160 -6.81 -11.55 -8.89
C GLN A 160 -7.66 -12.38 -9.86
N ASP A 161 -7.04 -13.09 -10.79
CA ASP A 161 -7.74 -13.93 -11.79
C ASP A 161 -8.59 -15.01 -11.11
N TRP A 162 -8.07 -15.60 -10.04
CA TRP A 162 -8.81 -16.57 -9.23
C TRP A 162 -10.00 -15.92 -8.50
N LEU A 163 -9.81 -14.76 -7.86
CA LEU A 163 -10.87 -14.03 -7.17
C LEU A 163 -11.99 -13.59 -8.12
N GLU A 164 -11.65 -13.14 -9.33
CA GLU A 164 -12.62 -12.77 -10.37
C GLU A 164 -13.50 -13.97 -10.76
N LYS A 165 -12.93 -15.17 -10.84
CA LYS A 165 -13.68 -16.40 -11.09
C LYS A 165 -14.56 -16.79 -9.90
N GLU A 166 -14.02 -16.80 -8.68
CA GLU A 166 -14.74 -17.24 -7.48
C GLU A 166 -15.85 -16.27 -7.06
N ASN A 167 -15.76 -15.00 -7.46
CA ASN A 167 -16.78 -13.99 -7.20
C ASN A 167 -17.80 -13.84 -8.33
N GLN A 168 -17.78 -14.70 -9.35
CA GLN A 168 -18.83 -14.72 -10.38
C GLN A 168 -20.21 -14.90 -9.73
N GLY A 169 -21.14 -14.00 -10.07
CA GLY A 169 -22.49 -13.99 -9.51
C GLY A 169 -22.61 -13.38 -8.10
N ARG A 170 -21.52 -12.86 -7.52
CA ARG A 170 -21.56 -12.10 -6.26
C ARG A 170 -21.56 -10.59 -6.53
N SER A 171 -22.19 -9.84 -5.64
CA SER A 171 -22.01 -8.38 -5.61
C SER A 171 -20.64 -8.06 -5.00
N CYS A 172 -19.82 -7.30 -5.72
CA CYS A 172 -18.49 -6.86 -5.27
C CYS A 172 -18.52 -5.36 -5.03
N GLY A 173 -18.21 -4.94 -3.81
CA GLY A 173 -18.32 -3.55 -3.36
C GLY A 173 -19.14 -3.46 -2.08
N TRP A 174 -19.35 -2.23 -1.61
CA TRP A 174 -20.17 -1.91 -0.46
C TRP A 174 -20.91 -0.60 -0.74
N GLU A 175 -22.03 -0.42 -0.07
CA GLU A 175 -22.84 0.81 -0.06
C GLU A 175 -22.60 1.54 1.26
#